data_AF-A0A1F5ZHR1-F1
#
_entry.id   AF-A0A1F5ZHR1-F1
#
_cell.length_a   1.000
_cell.length_b   1.000
_cell.length_c   1.000
_cell.angle_alpha   90.00
_cell.angle_beta   90.00
_cell.angle_gamma   90.00
#
_symmetry.space_group_name_H-M   'P 1'
#
loop_
_entity.id
_entity.type
_entity.pdbx_description
1 polymer ?
#
loop_
_entity_poly.entity_id
_entity_poly.type
_entity_poly.pdbx_seq_one_letter_code
_entity_poly.pdbx_strand_id
1 'polypeptide(L)'
;MGRISRRHLNSVLEERIHSVFWEHIASLHSASYVKEFLQSLLSHTEQVMLAKRLAIAILLSRGYTYQKIDDTLKVSKATISTVHRQLLSGATGYKQAVLESNKRRSNQAMWDALEKFLLSISLPARHGSTKFQLKSEIGKGLRKRKFQRENIG
;
A
#
# COMPACT_ATOMS: atom_id res chain seq x y z
N MET A 1 -16.11 2.35 3.60
CA MET A 1 -16.04 3.68 4.24
C MET A 1 -16.80 3.57 5.55
N GLY A 2 -16.29 4.15 6.63
CA GLY A 2 -16.80 3.92 8.00
C GLY A 2 -18.22 4.43 8.22
N ARG A 3 -18.88 3.90 9.24
CA ARG A 3 -20.21 4.35 9.67
C ARG A 3 -19.99 5.53 10.63
N ILE A 4 -20.17 6.75 10.13
CA ILE A 4 -20.14 7.95 10.98
C ILE A 4 -21.56 8.20 11.50
N SER A 5 -21.68 8.53 12.78
CA SER A 5 -22.95 8.91 13.40
C SER A 5 -23.54 10.14 12.70
N ARG A 6 -24.85 10.15 12.47
CA ARG A 6 -25.58 11.33 11.95
C ARG A 6 -25.72 12.46 12.98
N ARG A 7 -25.38 12.19 14.24
CA ARG A 7 -25.33 13.21 15.31
C ARG A 7 -23.99 13.92 15.23
N HIS A 8 -24.03 15.19 14.86
CA HIS A 8 -22.84 16.02 14.69
C HIS A 8 -22.30 16.51 16.04
N LEU A 9 -20.97 16.52 16.16
CA LEU A 9 -20.28 17.14 17.29
C LEU A 9 -20.19 18.65 17.05
N ASN A 10 -20.01 19.42 18.14
CA ASN A 10 -19.63 20.82 18.02
C ASN A 10 -18.27 20.92 17.31
N SER A 11 -18.14 21.82 16.33
CA SER A 11 -16.94 21.95 15.50
C SER A 11 -15.65 22.21 16.29
N VAL A 12 -15.73 23.01 17.36
CA VAL A 12 -14.58 23.31 18.24
C VAL A 12 -14.13 22.07 19.00
N LEU A 13 -15.09 21.26 19.47
CA LEU A 13 -14.79 20.02 20.15
C LEU A 13 -14.21 18.98 19.18
N GLU A 14 -14.75 18.88 17.97
CA GLU A 14 -14.26 17.97 16.93
C GLU A 14 -12.80 18.29 16.55
N GLU A 15 -12.48 19.57 16.33
CA GLU A 15 -11.12 20.01 16.04
C GLU A 15 -10.15 19.66 17.18
N ARG A 16 -10.56 19.88 18.43
CA ARG A 16 -9.73 19.57 19.60
C ARG A 16 -9.51 18.06 19.77
N ILE A 17 -10.53 17.25 19.51
CA ILE A 17 -10.40 15.78 19.50
C ILE A 17 -9.40 15.34 18.43
N HIS A 18 -9.50 15.91 17.22
CA HIS A 18 -8.56 15.61 16.14
C HIS A 18 -7.12 16.02 16.48
N SER A 19 -6.89 17.19 17.08
CA SER A 19 -5.54 17.62 17.48
C SER A 19 -4.88 16.63 18.43
N VAL A 20 -5.59 16.26 19.51
CA VAL A 20 -5.09 15.31 20.51
C VAL A 20 -4.79 13.95 19.86
N PHE A 21 -5.64 13.51 18.94
CA PHE A 21 -5.44 12.27 18.21
C PHE A 21 -4.18 12.29 17.35
N TRP A 22 -3.93 13.39 16.61
CA TRP A 22 -2.73 13.54 15.78
C TRP A 22 -1.44 13.63 16.60
N GLU A 23 -1.48 14.37 17.70
CA GLU A 23 -0.36 14.49 18.64
C GLU A 23 -0.01 13.12 19.25
N HIS A 24 -1.02 12.35 19.65
CA HIS A 24 -0.80 11.02 20.20
C HIS A 24 -0.17 10.09 19.16
N ILE A 25 -0.67 10.05 17.92
CA ILE A 25 -0.07 9.26 16.84
C ILE A 25 1.38 9.67 16.59
N ALA A 26 1.67 10.98 16.58
CA ALA A 26 3.02 11.50 16.35
C ALA A 26 4.02 11.11 17.46
N SER A 27 3.53 10.92 18.69
CA SER A 27 4.34 10.48 19.84
C SER A 27 4.73 9.00 19.81
N LEU A 28 4.15 8.19 18.91
CA LEU A 28 4.44 6.76 18.83
C LEU A 28 5.75 6.52 18.07
N HIS A 29 6.81 6.16 18.81
CA HIS A 29 8.15 5.97 18.22
C HIS A 29 8.53 4.52 17.93
N SER A 30 7.78 3.54 18.44
CA SER A 30 8.09 2.11 18.28
C SER A 30 7.05 1.38 17.44
N ALA A 31 7.53 0.56 16.50
CA ALA A 31 6.68 -0.22 15.61
C ALA A 31 5.78 -1.23 16.35
N SER A 32 6.24 -1.78 17.49
CA SER A 32 5.42 -2.69 18.31
C SER A 32 4.25 -1.95 18.96
N TYR A 33 4.54 -0.81 19.59
CA TYR A 33 3.52 0.03 20.23
C TYR A 33 2.53 0.59 19.21
N VAL A 34 2.98 1.03 18.03
CA VAL A 34 2.08 1.45 16.94
C VAL A 34 1.14 0.32 16.54
N LYS A 35 1.65 -0.91 16.42
CA LYS A 35 0.84 -2.07 16.06
C LYS A 35 -0.23 -2.35 17.12
N GLU A 36 0.16 -2.43 18.39
CA GLU A 36 -0.77 -2.69 19.50
C GLU A 36 -1.86 -1.62 19.61
N PHE A 37 -1.47 -0.35 19.50
CA PHE A 37 -2.40 0.78 19.50
C PHE A 37 -3.40 0.70 18.35
N LEU A 38 -2.93 0.52 17.11
CA LEU A 38 -3.81 0.44 15.94
C LEU A 38 -4.70 -0.80 15.96
N GLN A 39 -4.23 -1.92 16.52
CA GLN A 39 -5.03 -3.13 16.68
C GLN A 39 -6.17 -2.96 17.69
N SER A 40 -5.94 -2.12 18.71
CA SER A 40 -6.93 -1.80 19.74
C SER A 40 -7.93 -0.74 19.26
N LEU A 41 -7.48 0.23 18.48
CA LEU A 41 -8.30 1.33 17.98
C LEU A 41 -9.21 0.93 16.81
N LEU A 42 -8.69 0.10 15.89
CA LEU A 42 -9.36 -0.20 14.64
C LEU A 42 -9.96 -1.59 14.66
N SER A 43 -11.15 -1.74 14.07
CA SER A 43 -11.68 -3.08 13.78
C SER A 43 -10.76 -3.84 12.81
N HIS A 44 -10.81 -5.17 12.85
CA HIS A 44 -10.05 -6.00 11.90
C HIS A 44 -10.31 -5.60 10.44
N THR A 45 -11.57 -5.31 10.11
CA THR A 45 -11.96 -4.84 8.76
C THR A 45 -11.34 -3.51 8.38
N GLU A 46 -11.22 -2.57 9.32
CA GLU A 46 -10.60 -1.26 9.07
C GLU A 46 -9.08 -1.38 8.92
N GLN A 47 -8.43 -2.22 9.74
CA GLN A 47 -7.00 -2.51 9.61
C GLN A 47 -6.68 -3.03 8.20
N VAL A 48 -7.42 -4.05 7.74
CA VAL A 48 -7.24 -4.63 6.39
C VAL A 48 -7.55 -3.59 5.31
N MET A 49 -8.61 -2.78 5.48
CA MET A 49 -8.99 -1.75 4.52
C MET A 49 -7.88 -0.69 4.36
N LEU A 50 -7.34 -0.17 5.46
CA LEU A 50 -6.30 0.85 5.45
C LEU A 50 -4.99 0.29 4.86
N ALA A 51 -4.60 -0.93 5.24
CA ALA A 51 -3.42 -1.59 4.68
C ALA A 51 -3.55 -1.78 3.15
N LYS A 52 -4.71 -2.24 2.67
CA LYS A 52 -4.98 -2.36 1.22
C LYS A 52 -4.94 -1.01 0.52
N ARG A 53 -5.49 0.05 1.11
CA ARG A 53 -5.45 1.41 0.52
C ARG A 53 -4.02 1.93 0.37
N LEU A 54 -3.18 1.72 1.37
CA LEU A 54 -1.76 2.06 1.28
C LEU A 54 -1.06 1.26 0.17
N ALA A 55 -1.31 -0.06 0.11
CA ALA A 55 -0.76 -0.91 -0.95
C ALA A 55 -1.21 -0.46 -2.36
N ILE A 56 -2.49 -0.08 -2.54
CA ILE A 56 -3.01 0.49 -3.80
C ILE A 56 -2.20 1.73 -4.19
N ALA A 57 -2.05 2.70 -3.27
CA ALA A 57 -1.33 3.95 -3.57
C ALA A 57 0.10 3.69 -4.05
N ILE A 58 0.78 2.74 -3.40
CA ILE A 58 2.16 2.37 -3.77
C ILE A 58 2.19 1.63 -5.11
N LEU A 59 1.28 0.67 -5.36
CA LEU A 59 1.22 -0.04 -6.63
C LEU A 59 0.90 0.91 -7.80
N LEU A 60 -0.03 1.85 -7.62
CA LEU A 60 -0.34 2.88 -8.61
C LEU A 60 0.88 3.75 -8.91
N SER A 61 1.62 4.17 -7.88
CA SER A 61 2.85 4.98 -8.05
C SER A 61 3.95 4.25 -8.83
N ARG A 62 3.91 2.91 -8.85
CA ARG A 62 4.85 2.05 -9.59
C ARG A 62 4.34 1.63 -10.96
N GLY A 63 3.20 2.16 -11.42
CA GLY A 63 2.67 1.92 -12.76
C GLY A 63 1.87 0.61 -12.91
N TYR A 64 1.46 -0.04 -11.81
CA TYR A 64 0.58 -1.21 -11.91
C TYR A 64 -0.82 -0.83 -12.37
N THR A 65 -1.39 -1.63 -13.27
CA THR A 65 -2.75 -1.39 -13.80
C THR A 65 -3.83 -1.74 -12.77
N TYR A 66 -5.01 -1.13 -12.92
CA TYR A 66 -6.15 -1.39 -12.04
C TYR A 66 -6.53 -2.87 -11.98
N GLN A 67 -6.49 -3.57 -13.13
CA GLN A 67 -6.78 -4.99 -13.18
C GLN A 67 -5.80 -5.80 -12.33
N LYS A 68 -4.51 -5.48 -12.42
CA LYS A 68 -3.48 -6.19 -11.66
C LYS A 68 -3.63 -5.95 -10.15
N ILE A 69 -3.97 -4.73 -9.76
CA ILE A 69 -4.20 -4.35 -8.37
C ILE A 69 -5.44 -5.06 -7.80
N ASP A 70 -6.53 -5.11 -8.58
CA ASP A 70 -7.76 -5.84 -8.23
C ASP A 70 -7.48 -7.33 -8.02
N ASP A 71 -6.84 -7.98 -8.99
CA ASP A 71 -6.52 -9.42 -8.93
C ASP A 71 -5.67 -9.79 -7.71
N THR A 72 -4.83 -8.87 -7.25
CA THR A 72 -3.84 -9.08 -6.20
C THR A 72 -4.40 -8.75 -4.82
N LEU A 73 -4.97 -7.56 -4.67
CA LEU A 73 -5.44 -7.08 -3.37
C LEU A 73 -6.90 -7.46 -3.11
N LYS A 74 -7.60 -8.01 -4.11
CA LYS A 74 -9.03 -8.34 -4.08
C LYS A 74 -9.83 -7.12 -3.63
N VAL A 75 -9.72 -6.04 -4.42
CA VAL A 75 -10.33 -4.74 -4.15
C VAL A 75 -11.03 -4.24 -5.39
N SER A 76 -12.25 -3.71 -5.22
CA SER A 76 -13.02 -3.22 -6.36
C SER A 76 -12.29 -2.08 -7.09
N LYS A 77 -12.48 -2.02 -8.42
CA LYS A 77 -11.98 -0.93 -9.26
C LYS A 77 -12.43 0.45 -8.79
N ALA A 78 -13.61 0.56 -8.19
CA ALA A 78 -14.10 1.79 -7.56
C ALA A 78 -13.21 2.25 -6.37
N THR A 79 -12.76 1.30 -5.55
CA THR A 79 -11.81 1.57 -4.45
C THR A 79 -10.47 2.04 -5.00
N ILE A 80 -9.94 1.34 -6.01
CA ILE A 80 -8.67 1.72 -6.67
C ILE A 80 -8.77 3.13 -7.24
N SER A 81 -9.85 3.42 -7.97
CA SER A 81 -10.12 4.73 -8.57
C SER A 81 -10.19 5.84 -7.52
N THR A 82 -10.79 5.57 -6.36
CA THR A 82 -10.86 6.54 -5.25
C THR A 82 -9.47 6.86 -4.72
N VAL A 83 -8.63 5.85 -4.45
CA VAL A 83 -7.25 6.06 -3.99
C VAL A 83 -6.43 6.76 -5.06
N HIS A 84 -6.59 6.41 -6.33
CA HIS A 84 -5.88 7.05 -7.43
C HIS A 84 -6.22 8.54 -7.53
N ARG A 85 -7.51 8.90 -7.43
CA ARG A 85 -7.93 10.30 -7.38
C ARG A 85 -7.29 11.05 -6.21
N GLN A 86 -7.26 10.45 -5.02
CA GLN A 86 -6.60 11.05 -3.84
C GLN A 86 -5.10 11.28 -4.05
N LEU A 87 -4.42 10.33 -4.71
CA LEU A 87 -3.00 10.45 -5.04
C LEU A 87 -2.73 11.60 -6.02
N LEU A 88 -3.59 11.74 -7.04
CA LEU A 88 -3.51 12.79 -8.05
C LEU A 88 -3.90 14.18 -7.50
N SER A 89 -4.94 14.25 -6.68
CA SER A 89 -5.52 15.50 -6.15
C SER A 89 -4.66 16.17 -5.08
N GLY A 90 -3.39 15.77 -4.93
CA GLY A 90 -2.45 16.44 -4.03
C GLY A 90 -2.55 16.01 -2.57
N ALA A 91 -3.11 14.84 -2.25
CA ALA A 91 -3.02 14.30 -0.88
C ALA A 91 -1.53 14.01 -0.54
N THR A 92 -0.90 14.99 0.12
CA THR A 92 0.53 14.98 0.48
C THR A 92 0.90 13.76 1.30
N GLY A 93 -0.01 13.28 2.15
CA GLY A 93 0.18 12.08 2.96
C GLY A 93 0.46 10.82 2.13
N TYR A 94 -0.28 10.57 1.04
CA TYR A 94 -0.01 9.41 0.18
C TYR A 94 1.30 9.56 -0.59
N LYS A 95 1.60 10.77 -1.08
CA LYS A 95 2.86 11.04 -1.78
C LYS A 95 4.06 10.78 -0.87
N GLN A 96 4.02 11.28 0.36
CA GLN A 96 5.08 11.05 1.35
C GLN A 96 5.19 9.57 1.73
N ALA A 97 4.06 8.90 2.00
CA ALA A 97 4.06 7.48 2.33
C ALA A 97 4.68 6.61 1.21
N VAL A 98 4.40 6.94 -0.06
CA VAL A 98 4.99 6.28 -1.22
C VAL A 98 6.50 6.53 -1.30
N LEU A 99 6.94 7.79 -1.14
CA LEU A 99 8.35 8.16 -1.17
C LEU A 99 9.15 7.42 -0.10
N GLU A 100 8.67 7.45 1.14
CA GLU A 100 9.30 6.75 2.27
C GLU A 100 9.30 5.23 2.09
N SER A 101 8.25 4.69 1.47
CA SER A 101 8.16 3.26 1.18
C SER A 101 9.23 2.77 0.20
N ASN A 102 9.70 3.65 -0.69
CA ASN A 102 10.77 3.34 -1.64
C ASN A 102 12.17 3.43 -1.02
N LYS A 103 12.35 4.23 0.03
CA LYS A 103 13.64 4.41 0.72
C LYS A 103 13.95 3.28 1.72
N ARG A 104 12.92 2.71 2.36
CA ARG A 104 13.11 1.71 3.44
C ARG A 104 13.38 0.30 2.91
N ARG A 105 14.52 -0.28 3.30
CA ARG A 105 14.95 -1.65 2.91
C ARG A 105 14.02 -2.75 3.47
N SER A 106 13.42 -2.54 4.63
CA SER A 106 12.45 -3.47 5.25
C SER A 106 11.20 -3.73 4.37
N ASN A 107 10.76 -2.73 3.61
CA ASN A 107 9.63 -2.90 2.72
C ASN A 107 9.97 -3.80 1.52
N GLN A 108 11.25 -3.99 1.18
CA GLN A 108 11.67 -4.80 0.02
C GLN A 108 11.28 -6.27 0.17
N ALA A 109 11.35 -6.86 1.36
CA ALA A 109 10.95 -8.26 1.55
C ALA A 109 9.45 -8.47 1.34
N MET A 110 8.63 -7.54 1.86
CA MET A 110 7.19 -7.49 1.59
C MET A 110 6.92 -7.30 0.09
N TRP A 111 7.68 -6.44 -0.59
CA TRP A 111 7.55 -6.24 -2.04
C TRP A 111 7.93 -7.47 -2.83
N ASP A 112 9.01 -8.16 -2.49
CA ASP A 112 9.43 -9.38 -3.15
C ASP A 112 8.36 -10.48 -3.01
N ALA A 113 7.69 -10.55 -1.85
CA ALA A 113 6.54 -11.44 -1.65
C ALA A 113 5.34 -11.03 -2.51
N LEU A 114 5.02 -9.73 -2.57
CA LEU A 114 3.95 -9.21 -3.43
C LEU A 114 4.25 -9.42 -4.92
N GLU A 115 5.48 -9.21 -5.38
CA GLU A 115 5.89 -9.43 -6.77
C GLU A 115 5.86 -10.91 -7.15
N LYS A 116 6.31 -11.81 -6.26
CA LYS A 116 6.16 -13.26 -6.46
C LYS A 116 4.68 -13.64 -6.60
N PHE A 117 3.82 -13.10 -5.73
CA PHE A 117 2.39 -13.34 -5.79
C PHE A 117 1.76 -12.77 -7.07
N LEU A 118 2.12 -11.54 -7.45
CA LEU A 118 1.74 -10.90 -8.71
C LEU A 118 2.14 -11.76 -9.93
N LEU A 119 3.33 -12.34 -9.93
CA LEU A 119 3.80 -13.24 -10.98
C LEU A 119 2.99 -14.54 -11.03
N SER A 120 2.65 -15.11 -9.87
CA SER A 120 1.87 -16.35 -9.76
C SER A 120 0.44 -16.23 -10.28
N ILE A 121 -0.22 -15.08 -10.07
CA ILE A 121 -1.62 -14.85 -10.52
C ILE A 121 -1.71 -14.52 -12.01
N SER A 122 -0.64 -13.98 -12.60
CA SER A 122 -0.66 -13.80 -14.06
C SER A 122 -0.65 -15.16 -14.76
N LEU A 123 -1.70 -15.45 -15.54
CA LEU A 123 -1.79 -16.60 -16.46
C LEU A 123 -0.42 -16.96 -17.06
N PRO A 124 -0.08 -18.26 -17.20
CA PRO A 124 1.08 -18.68 -17.98
C PRO A 124 1.01 -17.98 -19.33
N ALA A 125 1.99 -17.14 -19.62
CA ALA A 125 2.04 -16.52 -20.93
C ALA A 125 2.36 -17.64 -21.92
N ARG A 126 1.60 -17.72 -23.03
CA ARG A 126 1.97 -18.64 -24.12
C ARG A 126 3.43 -18.39 -24.48
N HIS A 127 4.19 -19.48 -24.56
CA HIS A 127 5.63 -19.43 -24.85
C HIS A 127 5.87 -18.59 -26.10
N GLY A 128 6.86 -17.69 -26.06
CA GLY A 128 7.19 -16.79 -27.17
C GLY A 128 6.31 -15.54 -27.34
N SER A 129 5.18 -15.42 -26.64
CA SER A 129 4.35 -14.19 -26.71
C SER A 129 5.07 -12.95 -26.15
N THR A 130 4.66 -11.75 -26.56
CA THR A 130 5.17 -10.47 -26.02
C THR A 130 5.08 -10.43 -24.49
N LYS A 131 4.00 -11.00 -23.93
CA LYS A 131 3.78 -11.13 -22.48
C LYS A 131 4.73 -12.14 -21.81
N PHE A 132 5.17 -13.18 -22.53
CA PHE A 132 6.18 -14.15 -22.07
C PHE A 132 7.58 -13.53 -22.06
N GLN A 133 7.93 -12.77 -23.10
CA GLN A 133 9.21 -12.05 -23.19
C GLN A 133 9.32 -11.01 -22.07
N LEU A 134 8.28 -10.20 -21.87
CA LEU A 134 8.21 -9.22 -20.78
C LEU A 134 8.32 -9.90 -19.39
N LYS A 135 7.67 -11.05 -19.18
CA LYS A 135 7.80 -11.84 -17.94
C LYS A 135 9.21 -12.39 -17.73
N SER A 136 9.85 -12.86 -18.81
CA SER A 136 11.22 -13.36 -18.78
C SER A 136 12.21 -12.24 -18.44
N GLU A 137 12.05 -11.06 -19.04
CA GLU A 137 12.86 -9.87 -18.75
C GLU A 137 12.65 -9.35 -17.32
N ILE A 138 11.40 -9.26 -16.86
CA ILE A 138 11.08 -8.89 -15.48
C ILE A 138 11.69 -9.92 -14.51
N GLY A 139 11.52 -11.22 -14.76
CA GLY A 139 12.11 -12.28 -13.95
C GLY A 139 13.65 -12.23 -13.91
N LYS A 140 14.30 -11.96 -15.05
CA LYS A 140 15.75 -11.73 -15.14
C LYS A 140 16.17 -10.48 -14.39
N GLY A 141 15.40 -9.39 -14.48
CA GLY A 141 15.63 -8.15 -13.75
C GLY A 141 15.50 -8.31 -12.23
N LEU A 142 14.51 -9.08 -11.78
CA LEU A 142 14.33 -9.42 -10.36
C LEU A 142 15.47 -10.29 -9.85
N ARG A 143 15.89 -11.31 -10.62
CA ARG A 143 17.09 -12.10 -10.32
C ARG A 143 18.34 -11.22 -10.25
N LYS A 144 18.52 -10.28 -11.18
CA LYS A 144 19.67 -9.37 -11.22
C LYS A 144 19.69 -8.42 -10.02
N ARG A 145 18.54 -7.84 -9.65
CA ARG A 145 18.40 -7.01 -8.43
C ARG A 145 18.65 -7.80 -7.17
N LYS A 146 18.16 -9.05 -7.09
CA LYS A 146 18.42 -9.95 -5.95
C LYS A 146 19.91 -10.28 -5.83
N PHE A 147 20.55 -10.60 -6.95
CA PHE A 147 22.00 -10.90 -7.02
C PHE A 147 22.88 -9.69 -6.68
N GLN A 148 22.50 -8.49 -7.12
CA GLN A 148 23.19 -7.24 -6.73
C GLN A 148 23.02 -6.94 -5.23
N ARG A 149 21.89 -7.31 -4.61
CA ARG A 149 21.68 -7.12 -3.17
C ARG A 149 22.48 -8.11 -2.31
N GLU A 150 22.69 -9.33 -2.80
CA GLU A 150 23.45 -10.40 -2.11
C GLU A 150 24.97 -10.19 -2.16
N ASN A 151 25.47 -9.35 -3.07
CA ASN A 151 26.91 -9.06 -3.22
C ASN A 151 27.33 -7.66 -2.71
N ILE A 152 26.42 -6.89 -2.08
CA ILE A 152 26.69 -5.58 -1.46
C ILE A 152 26.35 -5.63 0.04
N GLY A 153 26.59 -6.77 0.67
CA GLY A 153 26.57 -6.99 2.11
C GLY A 153 27.84 -7.70 2.51
#